data_AF-A0A939YMJ6-F1
#
_entry.id   AF-A0A939YMJ6-F1
#
_cell.length_a   1.000
_cell.length_b   1.000
_cell.length_c   1.000
_cell.angle_alpha   90.00
_cell.angle_beta   90.00
_cell.angle_gamma   90.00
#
_symmetry.space_group_name_H-M   'P 1'
#
loop_
_entity.id
_entity.type
_entity.pdbx_description
1 polymer ?
#
loop_
_entity_poly.entity_id
_entity_poly.type
_entity_poly.pdbx_seq_one_letter_code
_entity_poly.pdbx_strand_id
1 'polypeptide(L)'
;MLVHNSGNGCNVETGTDAEGGNDIDFSKRNTPDQDALIQLSKEAKKYGGTTYEDATILIDWAKEYKVDYHDIEMHPNRPGAASNVPHFHIGKTGHIPIIGNIPAWLKELIYDY
;
A
#
# COMPACT_ATOMS: atom_id res chain seq x y z
N MET A 1 9.49 -38.71 16.37
CA MET A 1 8.29 -38.46 15.54
C MET A 1 8.42 -37.06 14.97
N LEU A 2 8.66 -36.97 13.65
CA LEU A 2 8.49 -35.87 12.66
C LEU A 2 8.95 -34.44 13.01
N VAL A 3 9.65 -33.63 12.19
CA VAL A 3 10.59 -33.72 11.05
C VAL A 3 11.11 -32.27 10.87
N HIS A 4 12.38 -32.09 10.50
CA HIS A 4 13.06 -30.81 10.23
C HIS A 4 12.57 -30.10 8.97
N ASN A 5 12.78 -28.78 8.86
CA ASN A 5 13.48 -28.25 7.68
C ASN A 5 14.25 -26.95 7.95
N SER A 6 15.55 -26.99 7.69
CA SER A 6 16.47 -25.87 7.63
C SER A 6 16.87 -25.61 6.18
N GLY A 7 17.16 -24.37 5.83
CA GLY A 7 17.97 -23.99 4.65
C GLY A 7 17.99 -22.46 4.59
N ASN A 8 19.07 -21.72 4.83
CA ASN A 8 20.48 -21.82 4.44
C ASN A 8 20.69 -21.73 2.91
N GLY A 9 21.34 -20.65 2.44
CA GLY A 9 21.95 -20.61 1.11
C GLY A 9 22.16 -19.21 0.53
N CYS A 10 23.38 -18.70 0.67
CA CYS A 10 23.93 -17.56 -0.09
C CYS A 10 24.35 -17.96 -1.53
N ASN A 11 24.55 -16.94 -2.38
CA ASN A 11 25.32 -16.86 -3.63
C ASN A 11 24.84 -17.59 -4.89
N VAL A 12 24.62 -16.81 -5.97
CA VAL A 12 25.04 -17.16 -7.34
C VAL A 12 25.46 -15.88 -8.08
N GLU A 13 26.74 -15.78 -8.42
CA GLU A 13 27.21 -15.03 -9.60
C GLU A 13 27.12 -15.97 -10.81
N THR A 14 26.57 -15.54 -11.95
CA THR A 14 26.94 -16.00 -13.31
C THR A 14 26.32 -15.08 -14.36
N GLY A 15 27.13 -14.66 -15.34
CA GLY A 15 26.76 -13.73 -16.40
C GLY A 15 26.18 -14.35 -17.68
N THR A 16 26.01 -13.43 -18.64
CA THR A 16 26.05 -13.53 -20.11
C THR A 16 25.18 -14.56 -20.86
N ASP A 17 24.33 -13.98 -21.71
CA ASP A 17 23.97 -14.36 -23.08
C ASP A 17 22.87 -15.42 -23.33
N ALA A 18 22.01 -15.06 -24.31
CA ALA A 18 21.13 -15.87 -25.13
C ALA A 18 19.61 -15.96 -24.78
N GLU A 19 18.83 -15.35 -25.68
CA GLU A 19 17.69 -15.95 -26.41
C GLU A 19 16.53 -16.60 -25.62
N GLY A 20 15.37 -15.93 -25.66
CA GLY A 20 14.10 -16.60 -25.94
C GLY A 20 13.34 -17.31 -24.82
N GLY A 21 12.32 -16.62 -24.30
CA GLY A 21 10.98 -17.19 -24.08
C GLY A 21 10.84 -18.22 -22.95
N ASN A 22 10.57 -17.71 -21.75
CA ASN A 22 9.68 -18.32 -20.76
C ASN A 22 9.47 -17.28 -19.65
N ASP A 23 8.57 -16.34 -19.91
CA ASP A 23 8.18 -15.28 -19.00
C ASP A 23 7.38 -15.91 -17.84
N ILE A 24 8.08 -16.63 -16.97
CA ILE A 24 7.64 -16.71 -15.59
C ILE A 24 7.73 -15.28 -15.11
N ASP A 25 6.59 -14.56 -15.16
CA ASP A 25 6.43 -13.26 -14.55
C ASP A 25 6.71 -13.45 -13.06
N PHE A 26 7.99 -13.31 -12.70
CA PHE A 26 8.43 -13.01 -11.36
C PHE A 26 7.92 -11.61 -11.07
N SER A 27 6.60 -11.53 -10.89
CA SER A 27 5.81 -10.35 -10.54
C SER A 27 6.73 -9.40 -9.79
N LYS A 28 7.15 -8.31 -10.46
CA LYS A 28 8.24 -7.44 -10.02
C LYS A 28 8.17 -7.31 -8.49
N ARG A 29 9.14 -7.92 -7.81
CA ARG A 29 9.18 -7.86 -6.35
C ARG A 29 9.32 -6.38 -5.97
N ASN A 30 8.57 -5.97 -4.97
CA ASN A 30 8.72 -4.63 -4.41
C ASN A 30 10.16 -4.41 -3.96
N THR A 31 10.63 -3.16 -4.05
CA THR A 31 11.87 -2.77 -3.37
C THR A 31 11.65 -2.79 -1.85
N PRO A 32 12.72 -2.83 -1.03
CA PRO A 32 12.58 -2.78 0.43
C PRO A 32 11.76 -1.58 0.93
N ASP A 33 11.92 -0.40 0.32
CA ASP A 33 11.17 0.81 0.71
C ASP A 33 9.69 0.72 0.33
N GLN A 34 9.39 0.17 -0.85
CA GLN A 34 8.01 -0.10 -1.26
C GLN A 34 7.35 -1.11 -0.31
N ASP A 35 8.05 -2.17 0.06
CA ASP A 35 7.56 -3.16 1.01
C ASP A 35 7.35 -2.57 2.41
N ALA A 36 8.27 -1.73 2.89
CA ALA A 36 8.14 -1.05 4.16
C ALA A 36 6.90 -0.14 4.18
N LEU A 37 6.70 0.66 3.13
CA LEU A 37 5.53 1.52 3.00
C LEU A 37 4.21 0.72 2.97
N ILE A 38 4.17 -0.39 2.22
CA ILE A 38 2.99 -1.25 2.15
C ILE A 38 2.72 -1.91 3.52
N GLN A 39 3.76 -2.30 4.25
CA GLN A 39 3.61 -2.86 5.60
C GLN A 39 3.05 -1.82 6.59
N LEU A 40 3.61 -0.59 6.59
CA LEU A 40 3.10 0.52 7.39
C LEU A 40 1.62 0.81 7.09
N SER A 41 1.25 0.82 5.81
CA SER A 41 -0.12 1.06 5.37
C SER A 41 -1.09 -0.03 5.83
N LYS A 42 -0.67 -1.30 5.77
CA LYS A 42 -1.45 -2.44 6.28
C LYS A 42 -1.62 -2.35 7.79
N GLU A 43 -0.58 -1.93 8.51
CA GLU A 43 -0.62 -1.76 9.95
C GLU A 43 -1.57 -0.63 10.37
N ALA A 44 -1.49 0.53 9.71
CA ALA A 44 -2.44 1.64 9.92
C ALA A 44 -3.89 1.17 9.73
N LYS A 45 -4.19 0.45 8.64
CA LYS A 45 -5.51 -0.13 8.41
C LYS A 45 -5.93 -1.09 9.52
N LYS A 46 -5.02 -1.97 9.96
CA LYS A 46 -5.29 -2.94 11.04
C LYS A 46 -5.64 -2.25 12.36
N TYR A 47 -5.06 -1.09 12.64
CA TYR A 47 -5.39 -0.28 13.82
C TYR A 47 -6.60 0.65 13.65
N GLY A 48 -7.32 0.53 12.53
CA GLY A 48 -8.56 1.26 12.29
C GLY A 48 -8.40 2.58 11.55
N GLY A 49 -7.19 2.91 11.10
CA GLY A 49 -6.90 4.11 10.33
C GLY A 49 -5.68 4.88 10.82
N THR A 50 -5.47 6.05 10.24
CA THR A 50 -4.38 6.96 10.60
C THR A 50 -4.86 8.42 10.56
N THR A 51 -4.06 9.34 11.09
CA THR A 51 -4.41 10.78 11.11
C THR A 51 -4.37 11.36 9.69
N TYR A 52 -4.93 12.57 9.51
CA TYR A 52 -4.83 13.28 8.25
C TYR A 52 -3.36 13.52 7.87
N GLU A 53 -2.55 13.98 8.83
CA GLU A 53 -1.14 14.28 8.64
C GLU A 53 -0.36 13.02 8.22
N ASP A 54 -0.54 11.91 8.94
CA ASP A 54 0.12 10.65 8.60
C ASP A 54 -0.34 10.09 7.24
N ALA A 55 -1.63 10.23 6.90
CA ALA A 55 -2.13 9.83 5.59
C ALA A 55 -1.43 10.60 4.46
N THR A 56 -1.25 11.92 4.62
CA THR A 56 -0.53 12.73 3.61
C THR A 56 0.93 12.29 3.46
N ILE A 57 1.61 11.97 4.55
CA ILE A 57 2.99 11.46 4.52
C ILE A 57 3.07 10.12 3.77
N LEU A 58 2.15 9.19 4.06
CA LEU A 58 2.12 7.88 3.41
C LEU A 58 1.84 8.01 1.90
N ILE A 59 0.95 8.91 1.50
CA ILE A 59 0.66 9.21 0.08
C ILE A 59 1.90 9.81 -0.61
N ASP A 60 2.58 10.75 0.04
CA ASP A 60 3.79 11.37 -0.50
C ASP A 60 4.91 10.34 -0.69
N TRP A 61 5.11 9.44 0.28
CA TRP A 61 6.05 8.33 0.14
C TRP A 61 5.64 7.34 -0.97
N ALA A 62 4.34 7.08 -1.15
CA ALA A 62 3.88 6.22 -2.26
C ALA A 62 4.26 6.82 -3.62
N LYS A 63 4.07 8.14 -3.76
CA LYS A 63 4.47 8.89 -4.96
C LYS A 63 5.98 8.89 -5.17
N GLU A 64 6.75 9.01 -4.10
CA GLU A 64 8.22 8.96 -4.12
C GLU A 64 8.71 7.57 -4.56
N TYR A 65 8.27 6.52 -3.87
CA TYR A 65 8.69 5.13 -4.09
C TYR A 65 8.01 4.44 -5.26
N LYS A 66 7.14 5.15 -6.00
CA LYS A 66 6.39 4.62 -7.16
C LYS A 66 5.52 3.41 -6.81
N VAL A 67 4.85 3.49 -5.66
CA VAL A 67 3.78 2.57 -5.26
C VAL A 67 2.45 3.14 -5.71
N ASP A 68 1.59 2.32 -6.32
CA ASP A 68 0.24 2.73 -6.69
C ASP A 68 -0.54 3.29 -5.49
N TYR A 69 -1.27 4.37 -5.67
CA TYR A 69 -2.03 5.02 -4.60
C TYR A 69 -3.29 5.71 -5.10
N HIS A 70 -4.21 5.99 -4.18
CA HIS A 70 -5.28 6.96 -4.37
C HIS A 70 -5.16 8.02 -3.29
N ASP A 71 -5.38 9.28 -3.67
CA ASP A 71 -5.46 10.40 -2.74
C ASP A 71 -6.63 10.23 -1.76
N ILE A 72 -6.77 11.18 -0.85
CA ILE A 72 -7.85 11.21 0.13
C ILE A 72 -9.18 11.39 -0.59
N GLU A 73 -10.06 10.41 -0.44
CA GLU A 73 -11.37 10.37 -1.07
C GLU A 73 -12.47 9.91 -0.11
N MET A 74 -13.70 10.22 -0.48
CA MET A 74 -14.91 9.69 0.13
C MET A 74 -15.95 9.55 -0.97
N HIS A 75 -16.67 8.43 -0.98
CA HIS A 75 -17.70 8.14 -1.96
C HIS A 75 -19.04 7.97 -1.24
N PRO A 76 -19.70 9.08 -0.85
CA PRO A 76 -21.00 9.01 -0.22
C PRO A 76 -22.01 8.28 -1.14
N ASN A 77 -22.95 7.56 -0.53
CA ASN A 77 -23.99 6.79 -1.22
C ASN A 77 -23.52 5.51 -1.93
N ARG A 78 -22.25 5.09 -1.77
CA ARG A 78 -21.83 3.76 -2.21
C ARG A 78 -22.23 2.70 -1.18
N PRO A 79 -22.55 1.45 -1.59
CA PRO A 79 -23.02 0.42 -0.64
C PRO A 79 -22.00 0.01 0.45
N GLY A 80 -20.70 0.25 0.24
CA GLY A 80 -19.65 -0.16 1.17
C GLY A 80 -19.41 0.86 2.28
N ALA A 81 -19.54 0.44 3.56
CA ALA A 81 -19.30 1.32 4.72
C ALA A 81 -17.90 1.99 4.68
N ALA A 82 -16.88 1.24 4.26
CA ALA A 82 -15.52 1.76 4.14
C ALA A 82 -15.35 2.85 3.05
N SER A 83 -16.23 2.88 2.05
CA SER A 83 -16.22 3.90 1.00
C SER A 83 -16.92 5.20 1.42
N ASN A 84 -17.79 5.14 2.44
CA ASN A 84 -18.57 6.29 2.94
C ASN A 84 -17.87 7.06 4.06
N VAL A 85 -16.63 6.71 4.39
CA VAL A 85 -15.80 7.46 5.34
C VAL A 85 -14.59 8.01 4.61
N PRO A 86 -13.97 9.12 5.05
CA PRO A 86 -12.70 9.57 4.48
C PRO A 86 -11.64 8.46 4.53
N HIS A 87 -11.05 8.15 3.38
CA HIS A 87 -10.06 7.09 3.24
C HIS A 87 -9.07 7.40 2.12
N PHE A 88 -7.98 6.64 2.10
CA PHE A 88 -7.00 6.64 1.01
C PHE A 88 -6.55 5.20 0.73
N HIS A 89 -5.77 5.00 -0.35
CA HIS A 89 -5.28 3.69 -0.76
C HIS A 89 -3.77 3.73 -0.98
N ILE A 90 -3.06 2.70 -0.49
CA ILE A 90 -1.65 2.44 -0.82
C ILE A 90 -1.50 1.00 -1.28
N GLY A 91 -1.01 0.81 -2.51
CA GLY A 91 -0.90 -0.47 -3.19
C GLY A 91 -2.19 -1.28 -3.10
N LYS A 92 -2.06 -2.57 -2.80
CA LYS A 92 -3.19 -3.50 -2.64
C LYS A 92 -3.77 -3.51 -1.22
N THR A 93 -3.54 -2.49 -0.40
CA THR A 93 -4.03 -2.42 0.98
C THR A 93 -5.55 -2.16 1.05
N GLY A 94 -6.12 -1.54 0.01
CA GLY A 94 -7.53 -1.11 -0.04
C GLY A 94 -7.79 0.11 0.85
N HIS A 95 -9.05 0.34 1.22
CA HIS A 95 -9.46 1.47 2.07
C HIS A 95 -8.68 1.51 3.39
N ILE A 96 -7.95 2.59 3.62
CA ILE A 96 -7.30 2.94 4.88
C ILE A 96 -8.05 4.16 5.43
N PRO A 97 -8.80 4.03 6.54
CA PRO A 97 -9.58 5.14 7.08
C PRO A 97 -8.69 6.28 7.58
N ILE A 98 -9.18 7.51 7.44
CA ILE A 98 -8.61 8.70 8.08
C ILE A 98 -9.42 8.99 9.34
N ILE A 99 -8.74 9.07 10.47
CA ILE A 99 -9.33 9.26 11.78
C ILE A 99 -8.91 10.59 12.39
N GLY A 100 -9.69 11.08 13.37
CA GLY A 100 -9.38 12.30 14.09
C GLY A 100 -9.76 13.57 13.34
N ASN A 101 -8.92 14.61 13.46
CA ASN A 101 -9.22 15.93 12.91
C ASN A 101 -8.87 16.00 11.42
N ILE A 102 -9.88 16.17 10.58
CA ILE A 102 -9.72 16.45 9.16
C ILE A 102 -9.91 17.95 8.94
N PRO A 103 -8.99 18.65 8.24
CA PRO A 103 -9.12 20.08 7.97
C PRO A 103 -10.46 20.45 7.32
N ALA A 104 -11.02 21.60 7.68
CA ALA A 104 -12.34 22.03 7.20
C ALA A 104 -12.41 22.12 5.67
N TRP A 105 -11.39 22.71 5.04
CA TRP A 105 -11.30 22.82 3.59
C TRP A 105 -11.31 21.46 2.88
N LEU A 106 -10.76 20.42 3.51
CA LEU A 106 -10.75 19.08 2.94
C LEU A 106 -12.12 18.41 3.10
N LYS A 107 -12.81 18.67 4.22
CA LYS A 107 -14.19 18.22 4.40
C LYS A 107 -15.10 18.79 3.31
N GLU A 108 -14.98 20.07 3.00
CA GLU A 108 -15.73 20.68 1.90
C GLU A 108 -15.45 19.98 0.56
N LEU A 109 -14.20 19.58 0.30
CA LEU A 109 -13.84 18.92 -0.95
C LEU A 109 -14.36 17.47 -1.08
N ILE A 110 -14.34 16.69 0.01
CA ILE A 110 -14.63 15.25 -0.04
C ILE A 110 -16.06 14.89 0.39
N TYR A 111 -16.80 15.80 1.03
CA TYR A 111 -18.19 15.57 1.45
C TYR A 111 -19.24 16.07 0.44
N ASP A 112 -18.85 16.83 -0.58
CA ASP A 112 -19.76 17.45 -1.56
C ASP A 112 -20.12 16.57 -2.77
N TYR A 113 -19.86 15.26 -2.71
CA TYR A 113 -20.20 14.29 -3.77
C TYR A 113 -21.55 13.59 -3.60
#